data_AF-A0A7G2SG00-F1
#
_entry.id   AF-A0A7G2SG00-F1
#
_cell.length_a   1.000
_cell.length_b   1.000
_cell.length_c   1.000
_cell.angle_alpha   90.00
_cell.angle_beta   90.00
_cell.angle_gamma   90.00
#
_symmetry.space_group_name_H-M   'P 1'
#
loop_
_entity.id
_entity.type
_entity.pdbx_description
1 polymer ?
#
loop_
_entity_poly.entity_id
_entity_poly.type
_entity_poly.pdbx_seq_one_letter_code
_entity_poly.pdbx_strand_id
1 'polypeptide(L)'
;MFDEDLLFGKEAEEFIRDMLVNTRWPDTKLNDSEDYETQKAYDLINSEFTVEVKYDRKAEETGNIFIETRCNEVASGIAGTKADYWVHVIKEGAWGAKVERLRELIDRDLSVHGSMKDMVGDGLRVEGIVFSKEWMQRNMIRIAEEDNYKDVHVVSLFYQGS
;
A
#
# COMPACT_ATOMS: atom_id res chain seq x y z
N MET A 1 14.34 15.64 0.49
CA MET A 1 13.02 15.31 1.07
C MET A 1 12.11 14.80 -0.04
N PHE A 2 11.60 15.64 -0.94
CA PHE A 2 10.85 15.17 -2.13
C PHE A 2 11.55 14.13 -3.02
N ASP A 3 12.79 14.37 -3.44
CA ASP A 3 13.49 13.45 -4.36
C ASP A 3 13.83 12.10 -3.71
N GLU A 4 14.00 12.09 -2.39
CA GLU A 4 14.23 10.86 -1.62
C GLU A 4 12.93 10.06 -1.49
N ASP A 5 11.81 10.71 -1.15
CA ASP A 5 10.53 10.02 -1.03
C ASP A 5 10.05 9.44 -2.35
N LEU A 6 10.34 10.11 -3.48
CA LEU A 6 10.08 9.57 -4.82
C LEU A 6 10.94 8.32 -5.11
N LEU A 7 12.22 8.36 -4.72
CA LEU A 7 13.14 7.22 -4.89
C LEU A 7 12.65 6.02 -4.08
N PHE A 8 12.31 6.22 -2.81
CA PHE A 8 11.86 5.17 -1.91
C PHE A 8 10.50 4.57 -2.31
N GLY A 9 9.57 5.39 -2.80
CA GLY A 9 8.29 4.89 -3.34
C GLY A 9 8.52 3.95 -4.51
N LYS A 10 9.38 4.36 -5.46
CA LYS A 10 9.73 3.55 -6.62
C LYS A 10 10.46 2.26 -6.24
N GLU A 11 11.40 2.32 -5.28
CA GLU A 11 12.09 1.12 -4.76
C GLU A 11 11.10 0.11 -4.18
N ALA A 12 10.07 0.58 -3.45
CA ALA A 12 9.03 -0.28 -2.91
C ALA A 12 8.16 -0.92 -4.01
N GLU A 13 7.79 -0.15 -5.04
CA GLU A 13 7.06 -0.68 -6.20
C GLU A 13 7.86 -1.74 -6.96
N GLU A 14 9.13 -1.45 -7.26
CA GLU A 14 10.04 -2.39 -7.94
C GLU A 14 10.23 -3.67 -7.12
N PHE A 15 10.36 -3.54 -5.80
CA PHE A 15 10.45 -4.67 -4.86
C PHE A 15 9.19 -5.55 -4.91
N ILE A 16 8.00 -4.96 -4.76
CA ILE A 16 6.74 -5.74 -4.81
C ILE A 16 6.54 -6.38 -6.19
N ARG A 17 6.89 -5.67 -7.26
CA ARG A 17 6.88 -6.24 -8.62
C ARG A 17 7.81 -7.44 -8.72
N ASP A 18 9.05 -7.34 -8.28
CA ASP A 18 10.02 -8.44 -8.36
C ASP A 18 9.58 -9.64 -7.52
N MET A 19 9.01 -9.42 -6.34
CA MET A 19 8.40 -10.49 -5.53
C MET A 19 7.25 -11.19 -6.29
N LEU A 20 6.34 -10.44 -6.90
CA LEU A 20 5.21 -11.00 -7.65
C LEU A 20 5.68 -11.76 -8.92
N VAL A 21 6.69 -11.23 -9.62
CA VAL A 21 7.29 -11.86 -10.80
C VAL A 21 8.01 -13.16 -10.45
N ASN A 22 8.78 -13.17 -9.36
CA ASN A 22 9.56 -14.33 -8.93
C ASN A 22 8.72 -15.43 -8.27
N THR A 23 7.44 -15.17 -8.01
CA THR A 23 6.49 -16.15 -7.49
C THR A 23 5.64 -16.76 -8.60
N ARG A 24 4.47 -16.18 -8.87
CA ARG A 24 3.41 -16.79 -9.69
C ARG A 24 2.90 -15.86 -10.79
N TRP A 25 3.20 -14.56 -10.73
CA TRP A 25 2.67 -13.56 -11.65
C TRP A 25 3.81 -12.92 -12.45
N PRO A 26 4.47 -13.69 -13.35
CA PRO A 26 5.63 -13.24 -14.11
C PRO A 26 5.31 -12.10 -15.09
N ASP A 27 4.04 -11.84 -15.37
CA ASP A 27 3.55 -10.76 -16.21
C ASP A 27 3.29 -9.45 -15.44
N THR A 28 3.56 -9.41 -14.13
CA THR A 28 3.42 -8.20 -13.32
C THR A 28 4.39 -7.11 -13.76
N LYS A 29 3.87 -5.89 -13.93
CA LYS A 29 4.63 -4.70 -14.37
C LYS A 29 4.28 -3.49 -13.51
N LEU A 30 5.21 -2.54 -13.46
CA LEU A 30 4.91 -1.17 -13.05
C LEU A 30 3.91 -0.56 -14.02
N ASN A 31 2.99 0.27 -13.52
CA ASN A 31 2.08 1.05 -14.34
C ASN A 31 2.81 2.28 -14.89
N ASP A 32 3.19 2.23 -16.16
CA ASP A 32 3.87 3.30 -16.88
C ASP A 32 2.93 4.10 -17.80
N SER A 33 1.62 4.02 -17.57
CA SER A 33 0.63 4.74 -18.37
C SER A 33 0.89 6.26 -18.37
N GLU A 34 0.86 6.85 -19.57
CA GLU A 34 0.88 8.31 -19.76
C GLU A 34 -0.48 8.95 -19.44
N ASP A 35 -1.56 8.15 -19.38
CA ASP A 35 -2.88 8.63 -18.97
C ASP A 35 -2.90 8.83 -17.44
N TYR A 36 -3.04 10.08 -17.02
CA TYR A 36 -2.98 10.48 -15.61
C TYR A 36 -3.98 9.76 -14.70
N GLU A 37 -5.20 9.53 -15.18
CA GLU A 37 -6.26 8.85 -14.41
C GLU A 37 -5.95 7.37 -14.22
N THR A 38 -5.34 6.74 -15.23
CA THR A 38 -4.87 5.36 -15.17
C THR A 38 -3.61 5.23 -14.32
N GLN A 39 -2.68 6.17 -14.44
CA GLN A 39 -1.45 6.20 -13.65
C GLN A 39 -1.74 6.28 -12.15
N LYS A 40 -2.77 7.04 -11.74
CA LYS A 40 -3.19 7.16 -10.34
C LYS A 40 -4.08 6.04 -9.82
N ALA A 41 -4.50 5.12 -10.68
CA ALA A 41 -5.47 4.09 -10.33
C ALA A 41 -4.83 2.95 -9.53
N TYR A 42 -3.58 2.63 -9.81
CA TYR A 42 -2.78 1.55 -9.21
C TYR A 42 -1.33 1.71 -9.66
N ASP A 43 -0.39 1.17 -8.87
CA ASP A 43 1.04 1.27 -9.15
C ASP A 43 1.55 0.05 -9.95
N LEU A 44 0.94 -1.13 -9.77
CA LEU A 44 1.28 -2.36 -10.49
C LEU A 44 0.05 -2.97 -11.20
N ILE A 45 0.30 -3.66 -12.30
CA ILE A 45 -0.71 -4.39 -13.07
C ILE A 45 -0.19 -5.77 -13.52
N ASN A 46 -1.07 -6.76 -13.50
CA ASN A 46 -0.94 -8.00 -14.26
C ASN A 46 -2.28 -8.38 -14.91
N SER A 47 -2.31 -9.51 -15.61
CA SER A 47 -3.51 -9.97 -16.32
C SER A 47 -4.70 -10.37 -15.42
N GLU A 48 -4.48 -10.59 -14.13
CA GLU A 48 -5.48 -11.02 -13.14
C GLU A 48 -5.91 -9.92 -12.17
N PHE A 49 -5.02 -8.97 -11.84
CA PHE A 49 -5.25 -7.94 -10.83
C PHE A 49 -4.34 -6.73 -10.94
N THR A 50 -4.65 -5.72 -10.13
CA THR A 50 -3.92 -4.47 -9.95
C THR A 50 -3.54 -4.25 -8.47
N VAL A 51 -2.46 -3.52 -8.22
CA VAL A 51 -1.93 -3.28 -6.86
C VAL A 51 -1.58 -1.81 -6.66
N GLU A 52 -2.03 -1.24 -5.56
CA GLU A 52 -1.51 0.02 -4.99
C GLU A 52 -0.43 -0.31 -3.95
N VAL A 53 0.74 0.32 -4.06
CA VAL A 53 1.87 0.16 -3.15
C VAL A 53 2.07 1.46 -2.37
N LYS A 54 2.18 1.36 -1.05
CA LYS A 54 2.58 2.48 -0.18
C LYS A 54 3.71 2.08 0.73
N TYR A 55 4.74 2.92 0.78
CA TYR A 55 5.86 2.74 1.67
C TYR A 55 5.82 3.77 2.80
N ASP A 56 5.80 3.30 4.05
CA ASP A 56 5.84 4.15 5.24
C ASP A 56 7.16 4.00 5.98
N ARG A 57 8.11 4.89 5.64
CA ARG A 57 9.44 4.96 6.27
C ARG A 57 9.39 5.31 7.75
N LYS A 58 8.37 6.05 8.18
CA LYS A 58 8.24 6.54 9.56
C LYS A 58 7.54 5.55 10.46
N ALA A 59 7.07 4.43 9.91
CA ALA A 59 6.37 3.44 10.69
C ALA A 59 7.24 2.85 11.80
N GLU A 60 8.54 2.67 11.55
CA GLU A 60 9.48 2.18 12.56
C GLU A 60 9.71 3.19 13.69
N GLU A 61 9.85 4.47 13.35
CA GLU A 61 10.09 5.53 14.33
C GLU A 61 8.84 5.85 15.17
N THR A 62 7.67 5.82 14.54
CA THR A 62 6.41 6.29 15.15
C THR A 62 5.59 5.16 15.77
N GLY A 63 5.84 3.90 15.41
CA GLY A 63 4.99 2.78 15.80
C GLY A 63 3.66 2.71 15.04
N ASN A 64 3.44 3.59 14.06
CA ASN A 64 2.17 3.75 13.37
C ASN A 64 2.34 3.73 11.86
N ILE A 65 1.29 3.36 11.13
CA ILE A 65 1.19 3.52 9.69
C ILE A 65 0.28 4.68 9.32
N PHE A 66 0.54 5.30 8.18
CA PHE A 66 -0.31 6.32 7.59
C PHE A 66 -0.98 5.82 6.31
N ILE A 67 -2.32 5.82 6.30
CA ILE A 67 -3.13 5.48 5.13
C ILE A 67 -3.66 6.78 4.53
N GLU A 68 -3.12 7.20 3.39
CA GLU A 68 -3.56 8.40 2.68
C GLU A 68 -4.99 8.24 2.15
N THR A 69 -5.80 9.30 2.31
CA THR A 69 -7.18 9.38 1.80
C THR A 69 -7.40 10.56 0.85
N ARG A 70 -6.57 11.60 0.93
CA ARG A 70 -6.72 12.80 0.11
C ARG A 70 -5.39 13.51 -0.08
N CYS A 71 -5.20 14.10 -1.25
CA CYS A 71 -4.08 14.96 -1.58
C CYS A 71 -4.55 16.12 -2.45
N ASN A 72 -4.19 17.36 -2.08
CA ASN A 72 -4.64 18.59 -2.76
C ASN A 72 -6.15 18.65 -2.97
N GLU A 73 -6.92 18.35 -1.91
CA GLU A 73 -8.40 18.35 -1.93
C GLU A 73 -9.04 17.25 -2.80
N VAL A 74 -8.27 16.41 -3.48
CA VAL A 74 -8.77 15.33 -4.34
C VAL A 74 -8.58 13.98 -3.65
N ALA A 75 -9.57 13.08 -3.80
CA ALA A 75 -9.48 11.71 -3.29
C ALA A 75 -8.21 11.03 -3.82
N SER A 76 -7.44 10.42 -2.93
CA SER A 76 -6.19 9.74 -3.25
C SER A 76 -5.96 8.59 -2.28
N GLY A 77 -4.88 7.81 -2.50
CA GLY A 77 -4.58 6.62 -1.71
C GLY A 77 -5.80 5.70 -1.62
N ILE A 78 -6.18 5.28 -0.41
CA ILE A 78 -7.24 4.28 -0.22
C ILE A 78 -8.62 4.75 -0.70
N ALA A 79 -8.86 6.07 -0.71
CA ALA A 79 -10.13 6.65 -1.15
C ALA A 79 -10.20 6.84 -2.67
N GLY A 80 -9.05 6.98 -3.35
CA GLY A 80 -8.98 7.23 -4.80
C GLY A 80 -8.55 6.03 -5.64
N THR A 81 -7.80 5.08 -5.06
CA THR A 81 -7.26 3.94 -5.78
C THR A 81 -8.37 3.05 -6.35
N LYS A 82 -8.12 2.53 -7.56
CA LYS A 82 -8.94 1.53 -8.24
C LYS A 82 -8.27 0.16 -8.23
N ALA A 83 -7.15 0.02 -7.51
CA ALA A 83 -6.46 -1.25 -7.37
C ALA A 83 -7.35 -2.32 -6.73
N ASP A 84 -7.14 -3.58 -7.11
CA ASP A 84 -7.77 -4.72 -6.45
C ASP A 84 -7.17 -4.95 -5.06
N TYR A 85 -5.85 -4.74 -4.94
CA TYR A 85 -5.09 -4.98 -3.72
C TYR A 85 -4.30 -3.74 -3.29
N TRP A 86 -4.19 -3.58 -1.98
CA TRP A 86 -3.31 -2.62 -1.33
C TRP A 86 -2.16 -3.37 -0.69
N VAL A 87 -0.93 -2.90 -0.92
CA VAL A 87 0.28 -3.39 -0.27
C VAL A 87 0.94 -2.24 0.48
N HIS A 88 1.05 -2.41 1.79
CA HIS A 88 1.74 -1.49 2.67
C HIS A 88 3.11 -2.06 3.04
N VAL A 89 4.15 -1.33 2.67
CA VAL A 89 5.55 -1.65 2.94
C VAL A 89 6.02 -0.83 4.13
N ILE A 90 6.67 -1.49 5.07
CA ILE A 90 7.39 -0.89 6.19
C ILE A 90 8.76 -1.57 6.29
N LYS A 91 9.63 -1.11 7.18
CA LYS A 91 10.98 -1.67 7.32
C LYS A 91 10.97 -3.18 7.56
N GLU A 92 10.02 -3.68 8.36
CA GLU A 92 9.94 -5.08 8.76
C GLU A 92 9.35 -6.03 7.69
N GLY A 93 8.90 -5.48 6.56
CA GLY A 93 8.35 -6.22 5.43
C GLY A 93 7.13 -5.59 4.78
N ALA A 94 6.33 -6.42 4.10
CA ALA A 94 5.15 -5.98 3.38
C ALA A 94 3.89 -6.71 3.85
N TRP A 95 2.78 -5.97 3.92
CA TRP A 95 1.45 -6.47 4.29
C TRP A 95 0.45 -6.09 3.22
N GLY A 96 -0.42 -7.03 2.83
CA GLY A 96 -1.43 -6.80 1.80
C GLY A 96 -2.85 -7.14 2.22
N ALA A 97 -3.81 -6.48 1.57
CA ALA A 97 -5.25 -6.75 1.69
C ALA A 97 -5.96 -6.39 0.37
N LYS A 98 -7.14 -6.99 0.12
CA LYS A 98 -8.05 -6.47 -0.90
C LYS A 98 -8.46 -5.05 -0.53
N VAL A 99 -8.51 -4.14 -1.50
CA VAL A 99 -8.86 -2.73 -1.26
C VAL A 99 -10.25 -2.59 -0.61
N GLU A 100 -11.24 -3.34 -1.10
CA GLU A 100 -12.59 -3.34 -0.53
C GLU A 100 -12.57 -3.77 0.95
N ARG A 101 -11.83 -4.84 1.25
CA ARG A 101 -11.70 -5.33 2.62
C ARG A 101 -10.99 -4.33 3.52
N LEU A 102 -9.95 -3.66 3.02
CA LEU A 102 -9.24 -2.62 3.77
C LEU A 102 -10.16 -1.43 4.08
N ARG A 103 -11.00 -1.01 3.13
CA ARG A 103 -12.01 0.04 3.35
C ARG A 103 -13.00 -0.36 4.47
N GLU A 104 -13.53 -1.57 4.44
CA GLU A 104 -14.41 -2.06 5.51
C GLU A 104 -13.72 -2.09 6.89
N LEU A 105 -12.45 -2.52 6.94
CA LEU A 105 -11.67 -2.55 8.16
C LEU A 105 -11.44 -1.15 8.73
N ILE A 106 -11.13 -0.20 7.86
CA ILE A 106 -10.97 1.22 8.22
C ILE A 106 -12.29 1.75 8.79
N ASP A 107 -13.40 1.60 8.07
CA ASP A 107 -14.71 2.11 8.51
C ASP A 107 -15.14 1.53 9.86
N ARG A 108 -14.88 0.24 10.08
CA ARG A 108 -15.18 -0.45 11.34
C ARG A 108 -14.32 0.06 12.49
N ASP A 109 -13.02 0.20 12.27
CA ASP A 109 -12.05 0.37 13.35
C ASP A 109 -11.63 1.82 13.59
N LEU A 110 -11.90 2.74 12.66
CA LEU A 110 -11.46 4.14 12.72
C LEU A 110 -11.81 4.81 14.05
N SER A 111 -13.03 4.59 14.56
CA SER A 111 -13.50 5.23 15.80
C SER A 111 -12.84 4.71 17.08
N VAL A 112 -12.16 3.56 17.02
CA VAL A 112 -11.59 2.87 18.19
C VAL A 112 -10.07 2.80 18.14
N HIS A 113 -9.52 2.57 16.95
CA HIS A 113 -8.11 2.27 16.73
C HIS A 113 -7.41 3.28 15.80
N GLY A 114 -8.17 4.13 15.12
CA GLY A 114 -7.65 5.08 14.15
C GLY A 114 -7.71 6.52 14.64
N SER A 115 -6.97 7.40 13.97
CA SER A 115 -7.15 8.84 14.09
C SER A 115 -6.98 9.53 12.76
N MET A 116 -7.86 10.48 12.45
CA MET A 116 -7.73 11.35 11.28
C MET A 116 -6.56 12.31 11.48
N LYS A 117 -5.77 12.51 10.43
CA LYS A 117 -4.69 13.49 10.37
C LYS A 117 -4.80 14.27 9.09
N ASP A 118 -4.82 15.59 9.24
CA ASP A 118 -4.84 16.55 8.14
C ASP A 118 -3.53 17.33 8.15
N MET A 119 -3.22 17.99 7.03
CA MET A 119 -2.04 18.85 6.88
C MET A 119 -0.74 18.09 7.16
N VAL A 120 -0.64 16.84 6.68
CA VAL A 120 0.60 16.04 6.75
C VAL A 120 1.27 15.94 5.37
N GLY A 121 2.44 15.28 5.33
CA GLY A 121 3.25 15.16 4.11
C GLY A 121 3.89 16.47 3.66
N ASP A 122 4.59 16.41 2.53
CA ASP A 122 5.30 17.58 2.02
C ASP A 122 4.30 18.61 1.45
N GLY A 123 4.42 19.84 1.93
CA GLY A 123 3.54 20.94 1.53
C GLY A 123 2.18 20.99 2.23
N LEU A 124 1.97 20.19 3.29
CA LEU A 124 0.77 20.19 4.15
C LEU A 124 -0.54 20.00 3.36
N ARG A 125 -0.54 19.11 2.37
CA ARG A 125 -1.66 18.91 1.43
C ARG A 125 -2.32 17.54 1.55
N VAL A 126 -1.81 16.70 2.45
CA VAL A 126 -2.24 15.31 2.58
C VAL A 126 -3.13 15.16 3.80
N GLU A 127 -4.22 14.41 3.63
CA GLU A 127 -5.08 13.93 4.71
C GLU A 127 -5.09 12.40 4.70
N GLY A 128 -5.17 11.80 5.87
CA GLY A 128 -5.21 10.36 5.99
C GLY A 128 -5.47 9.88 7.40
N ILE A 129 -5.31 8.60 7.57
CA ILE A 129 -5.67 7.87 8.78
C ILE A 129 -4.43 7.24 9.36
N VAL A 130 -4.22 7.45 10.66
CA VAL A 130 -3.16 6.80 11.40
C VAL A 130 -3.72 5.61 12.16
N PHE A 131 -3.14 4.44 11.93
CA PHE A 131 -3.35 3.22 12.73
C PHE A 131 -2.00 2.75 13.29
N SER A 132 -2.00 1.96 14.36
CA SER A 132 -0.76 1.36 14.84
C SER A 132 -0.24 0.29 13.86
N LYS A 133 1.07 0.02 13.86
CA LYS A 133 1.66 -1.09 13.08
C LYS A 133 1.01 -2.42 13.46
N GLU A 134 0.69 -2.63 14.74
CA GLU A 134 0.05 -3.86 15.21
C GLU A 134 -1.38 -4.02 14.66
N TRP A 135 -2.11 -2.91 14.46
CA TRP A 135 -3.42 -2.97 13.80
C TRP A 135 -3.27 -3.48 12.37
N MET A 136 -2.30 -2.97 11.61
CA MET A 136 -1.99 -3.45 10.26
C MET A 136 -1.63 -4.93 10.28
N GLN A 137 -0.69 -5.32 11.14
CA GLN A 137 -0.19 -6.69 11.25
C GLN A 137 -1.27 -7.71 11.64
N ARG A 138 -2.31 -7.30 12.37
CA ARG A 138 -3.44 -8.16 12.76
C ARG A 138 -4.51 -8.27 11.67
N ASN A 139 -4.70 -7.22 10.88
CA ASN A 139 -5.83 -7.13 9.94
C ASN A 139 -5.43 -7.39 8.47
N MET A 140 -4.14 -7.32 8.15
CA MET A 140 -3.59 -7.54 6.81
C MET A 140 -2.70 -8.78 6.78
N ILE A 141 -2.55 -9.36 5.60
CA ILE A 141 -1.75 -10.58 5.40
C ILE A 141 -0.30 -10.15 5.16
N ARG A 142 0.64 -10.66 5.98
CA ARG A 142 2.07 -10.46 5.72
C ARG A 142 2.48 -11.21 4.47
N ILE A 143 3.04 -10.53 3.48
CA ILE A 143 3.45 -11.11 2.19
C ILE A 143 4.97 -11.21 2.03
N ALA A 144 5.77 -10.45 2.78
CA ALA A 144 7.24 -10.52 2.75
C ALA A 144 7.92 -10.14 4.09
N GLU A 145 9.18 -10.55 4.32
CA GLU A 145 10.01 -10.23 5.51
C GLU A 145 11.33 -9.51 5.18
N GLU A 146 11.90 -8.78 6.15
CA GLU A 146 13.14 -7.95 6.06
C GLU A 146 14.40 -8.72 5.59
N ASP A 147 14.68 -9.92 6.10
CA ASP A 147 16.04 -10.51 6.07
C ASP A 147 16.34 -11.51 4.93
N ASN A 148 15.36 -11.78 4.08
CA ASN A 148 15.47 -12.52 2.82
C ASN A 148 14.02 -12.71 2.42
N TYR A 149 13.46 -11.78 1.64
CA TYR A 149 12.09 -11.74 1.13
C TYR A 149 11.62 -13.04 0.42
N LYS A 150 11.66 -14.17 1.13
CA LYS A 150 11.20 -15.49 0.76
C LYS A 150 9.72 -15.50 1.10
N ASP A 151 8.92 -15.45 0.05
CA ASP A 151 7.49 -15.68 -0.05
C ASP A 151 6.89 -16.39 1.17
N VAL A 152 6.44 -15.59 2.15
CA VAL A 152 5.84 -16.19 3.34
C VAL A 152 4.40 -16.58 3.05
N HIS A 153 3.62 -15.72 2.37
CA HIS A 153 2.19 -15.98 2.12
C HIS A 153 1.58 -15.29 0.88
N VAL A 154 2.39 -14.90 -0.12
CA VAL A 154 1.90 -14.15 -1.31
C VAL A 154 0.69 -14.84 -1.96
N VAL A 155 0.74 -16.16 -2.15
CA VAL A 155 -0.36 -16.96 -2.75
C VAL A 155 -1.68 -16.87 -1.97
N SER A 156 -1.65 -16.71 -0.65
CA SER A 156 -2.88 -16.68 0.18
C SER A 156 -3.65 -15.37 0.08
N LEU A 157 -2.99 -14.26 -0.23
CA LEU A 157 -3.63 -12.95 -0.41
C LEU A 157 -4.47 -12.92 -1.68
N PHE A 158 -3.92 -13.42 -2.79
CA PHE A 158 -4.53 -13.34 -4.11
C PHE A 158 -5.52 -14.48 -4.43
N TYR A 159 -5.69 -15.45 -3.52
CA TYR A 159 -6.57 -16.62 -3.73
C TYR A 159 -7.96 -16.52 -3.08
N GLN A 160 -8.31 -15.42 -2.40
CA GLN A 160 -9.66 -15.26 -1.81
C GLN A 160 -10.74 -14.92 -2.85
N GLY A 161 -10.75 -15.57 -4.01
CA GLY A 161 -11.66 -15.27 -5.11
C GLY A 161 -11.62 -16.27 -6.27
N SER A 162 -11.84 -17.56 -5.98
CA SER A 162 -12.31 -18.54 -6.97
C SER A 162 -13.64 -19.14 -6.51
#